data_AF-A0A7R9P5B8-F1
#
_entry.id   AF-A0A7R9P5B8-F1
#
_cell.length_a   1.000
_cell.length_b   1.000
_cell.length_c   1.000
_cell.angle_alpha   90.00
_cell.angle_beta   90.00
_cell.angle_gamma   90.00
#
_symmetry.space_group_name_H-M   'P 1'
#
loop_
_entity.id
_entity.type
_entity.pdbx_description
1 polymer ?
#
loop_
_entity_poly.entity_id
_entity_poly.type
_entity_poly.pdbx_seq_one_letter_code
_entity_poly.pdbx_strand_id
1 'polypeptide(L)'
;MSVFDFRSNVTSDKLCQLFEGQLFKYTNVMKGWQYRWFVLVPEAGVLSYYLNETERMQRPRGSVHLAAAVISPSDEDSNTFTVNSATGEMFKLRASDARARHEWVSRIRAITEMHTMAIAHSNPPLSPRKHHSISVSPAAPSVSSYCSLALLDAFTTVQDHLHQAEASYFQVCRIAETLPSFGIYTSQKF
;
A
#
# COMPACT_ATOMS: atom_id res chain seq x y z
N MET A 1 -4.37 -27.49 -35.58
CA MET A 1 -3.20 -26.84 -34.95
C MET A 1 -3.60 -25.40 -34.68
N SER A 2 -3.84 -25.06 -33.41
CA SER A 2 -4.60 -23.88 -32.97
C SER A 2 -3.84 -22.59 -33.24
N VAL A 3 -4.44 -21.66 -33.98
CA VAL A 3 -3.92 -20.31 -34.27
C VAL A 3 -4.25 -19.32 -33.13
N PHE A 4 -4.83 -19.81 -32.03
CA PHE A 4 -5.31 -18.98 -30.92
C PHE A 4 -4.29 -18.74 -29.80
N ASP A 5 -3.17 -19.46 -29.75
CA ASP A 5 -2.18 -19.33 -28.66
C ASP A 5 -1.07 -18.29 -28.92
N PHE A 6 -0.89 -17.82 -30.15
CA PHE A 6 0.20 -16.89 -30.44
C PHE A 6 -0.13 -15.43 -30.05
N ARG A 7 -1.41 -15.06 -30.03
CA ARG A 7 -1.86 -13.70 -29.70
C ARG A 7 -1.94 -13.43 -28.19
N SER A 8 -2.18 -14.45 -27.37
CA SER A 8 -2.32 -14.34 -25.92
C SER A 8 -0.98 -14.08 -25.22
N ASN A 9 0.10 -14.76 -25.64
CA ASN A 9 1.43 -14.55 -25.05
C ASN A 9 1.98 -13.14 -25.30
N VAL A 10 1.84 -12.60 -26.52
CA VAL A 10 2.38 -11.27 -26.88
C VAL A 10 1.76 -10.14 -26.05
N THR A 11 0.48 -10.24 -25.70
CA THR A 11 -0.17 -9.27 -24.80
C THR A 11 0.31 -9.41 -23.36
N SER A 12 0.47 -10.64 -22.86
CA SER A 12 0.92 -10.88 -21.49
C SER A 12 2.36 -10.41 -21.27
N ASP A 13 3.24 -10.66 -22.24
CA ASP A 13 4.64 -10.22 -22.19
C ASP A 13 4.79 -8.70 -22.18
N LYS A 14 3.90 -7.97 -22.87
CA LYS A 14 3.89 -6.50 -22.87
C LYS A 14 3.40 -5.89 -21.55
N LEU A 15 2.53 -6.58 -20.83
CA LEU A 15 2.02 -6.11 -19.55
C LEU A 15 3.07 -6.24 -18.43
N CYS A 16 4.00 -7.18 -18.58
CA CYS A 16 5.12 -7.43 -17.65
C CYS A 16 6.42 -6.70 -18.04
N GLN A 17 6.37 -5.70 -18.94
CA GLN A 17 7.52 -4.86 -19.29
C GLN A 17 7.58 -3.59 -18.44
N LEU A 18 8.81 -3.06 -18.26
CA LEU A 18 9.04 -1.75 -17.66
C LEU A 18 8.08 -0.73 -18.27
N PHE A 19 7.30 -0.08 -17.43
CA PHE A 19 6.33 0.91 -17.87
C PHE A 19 6.52 2.20 -17.09
N GLU A 20 6.60 3.30 -17.81
CA GLU A 20 6.81 4.60 -17.21
C GLU A 20 5.98 5.66 -17.90
N GLY A 21 5.69 6.72 -17.16
CA GLY A 21 4.93 7.83 -17.69
C GLY A 21 4.48 8.80 -16.62
N GLN A 22 3.89 9.88 -17.11
CA GLN A 22 3.39 10.95 -16.27
C GLN A 22 1.97 10.63 -15.78
N LEU A 23 1.78 10.71 -14.47
CA LEU A 23 0.48 10.64 -13.82
C LEU A 23 0.34 11.80 -12.85
N PHE A 24 -0.90 12.15 -12.53
CA PHE A 24 -1.17 13.01 -11.40
C PHE A 24 -1.30 12.17 -10.14
N LYS A 25 -0.56 12.54 -9.10
CA LYS A 25 -0.67 11.97 -7.76
C LYS A 25 -1.40 12.95 -6.86
N TYR A 26 -2.43 12.47 -6.16
CA TYR A 26 -3.03 13.25 -5.08
C TYR A 26 -2.06 13.30 -3.87
N THR A 27 -1.83 14.50 -3.35
CA THR A 27 -0.85 14.73 -2.27
C THR A 27 -1.53 15.05 -0.95
N ASN A 28 -2.24 16.17 -0.87
CA ASN A 28 -3.08 16.55 0.27
C ASN A 28 -4.13 17.58 -0.20
N VAL A 29 -5.01 18.03 0.70
CA VAL A 29 -6.06 19.00 0.37
C VAL A 29 -5.48 20.33 -0.13
N MET A 30 -4.35 20.77 0.43
CA MET A 30 -3.75 22.08 0.11
C MET A 30 -3.04 22.08 -1.26
N LYS A 31 -2.35 21.00 -1.61
CA LYS A 31 -1.58 20.87 -2.86
C LYS A 31 -2.37 20.17 -3.97
N GLY A 32 -3.35 19.36 -3.61
CA GLY A 32 -4.19 18.62 -4.55
C GLY A 32 -3.42 17.62 -5.41
N TRP A 33 -3.77 17.61 -6.70
CA TRP A 33 -3.21 16.75 -7.74
C TRP A 33 -1.93 17.34 -8.32
N GLN A 34 -0.82 16.62 -8.19
CA GLN A 34 0.48 17.05 -8.69
C GLN A 34 1.02 16.07 -9.73
N TYR A 35 1.60 16.60 -10.80
CA TYR A 35 2.31 15.77 -11.79
C TYR A 35 3.52 15.10 -11.16
N ARG A 36 3.65 13.79 -11.40
CA ARG A 36 4.80 12.98 -11.00
C ARG A 36 5.12 11.98 -12.10
N TRP A 37 6.41 11.69 -12.25
CA TRP A 37 6.86 10.62 -13.13
C TRP A 37 6.78 9.30 -12.39
N PHE A 38 6.02 8.34 -12.91
CA PHE A 38 5.89 7.01 -12.34
C PHE A 38 6.68 6.01 -13.16
N VAL A 39 7.31 5.06 -12.47
CA VAL A 39 8.06 3.96 -13.05
C VAL A 39 7.61 2.67 -12.39
N LEU A 40 7.06 1.78 -13.19
CA LEU A 40 6.62 0.44 -12.83
C LEU A 40 7.72 -0.53 -13.23
N VAL A 41 8.39 -1.12 -12.23
CA VAL A 41 9.50 -2.07 -12.42
C VAL A 41 8.98 -3.49 -12.22
N PRO A 42 8.78 -4.27 -13.30
CA PRO A 42 8.21 -5.61 -13.23
C PRO A 42 9.07 -6.60 -12.47
N GLU A 43 10.39 -6.50 -12.57
CA GLU A 43 11.33 -7.43 -11.94
C GLU A 43 11.28 -7.30 -10.42
N ALA A 44 11.18 -6.07 -9.92
CA ALA A 44 11.07 -5.77 -8.49
C ALA A 44 9.63 -5.88 -7.96
N GLY A 45 8.63 -5.79 -8.85
CA GLY A 45 7.22 -5.72 -8.43
C GLY A 45 6.91 -4.43 -7.68
N VAL A 46 7.55 -3.32 -8.09
CA VAL A 46 7.47 -2.03 -7.38
C VAL A 46 7.01 -0.94 -8.34
N LEU A 47 6.08 -0.10 -7.85
CA LEU A 47 5.70 1.16 -8.48
C LEU A 47 6.33 2.33 -7.74
N SER A 48 7.30 2.98 -8.36
CA SER A 48 8.02 4.12 -7.81
C SER A 48 7.59 5.43 -8.47
N TYR A 49 7.73 6.55 -7.75
CA TYR A 49 7.52 7.87 -8.34
C TYR A 49 8.64 8.87 -8.04
N TYR A 50 8.83 9.77 -8.98
CA TYR A 50 9.82 10.83 -9.00
C TYR A 50 9.13 12.18 -9.23
N LEU A 51 9.79 13.28 -8.91
CA LEU A 51 9.21 14.61 -9.18
C LEU A 51 9.04 14.79 -10.70
N ASN A 52 10.13 14.58 -11.43
CA ASN A 52 10.21 14.77 -12.87
C ASN A 52 10.98 13.60 -13.53
N GLU A 53 10.88 13.49 -14.86
CA GLU A 53 11.60 12.48 -15.66
C GLU A 53 13.12 12.56 -15.50
N THR A 54 13.69 13.76 -15.40
CA THR A 54 15.14 13.96 -15.28
C THR A 54 15.69 13.47 -13.93
N GLU A 55 14.84 13.33 -12.92
CA GLU A 55 15.21 12.88 -11.57
C GLU A 55 15.17 11.35 -11.41
N ARG A 56 15.03 10.57 -12.48
CA ARG A 56 15.07 9.10 -12.44
C ARG A 56 16.36 8.54 -11.83
N MET A 57 17.48 9.26 -11.97
CA MET A 57 18.77 8.88 -11.38
C MET A 57 18.87 9.21 -9.89
N GLN A 58 17.95 10.01 -9.36
CA GLN A 58 17.89 10.30 -7.93
C GLN A 58 17.08 9.25 -7.19
N ARG A 59 17.18 9.26 -5.85
CA ARG A 59 16.37 8.39 -5.00
C ARG A 59 14.87 8.66 -5.25
N PRO A 60 14.04 7.62 -5.47
CA PRO A 60 12.60 7.79 -5.62
C PRO A 60 12.03 8.51 -4.41
N ARG A 61 11.01 9.36 -4.65
CA ARG A 61 10.32 10.09 -3.58
C ARG A 61 9.45 9.16 -2.74
N GLY A 62 8.97 8.09 -3.34
CA GLY A 62 8.23 7.02 -2.69
C GLY A 62 8.03 5.86 -3.66
N SER A 63 7.75 4.69 -3.10
CA SER A 63 7.60 3.44 -3.84
C SER A 63 6.62 2.54 -3.11
N VAL A 64 5.78 1.82 -3.85
CA VAL A 64 4.88 0.81 -3.27
C VAL A 64 5.16 -0.56 -3.85
N HIS A 65 5.15 -1.57 -2.98
CA HIS A 65 5.22 -2.96 -3.40
C HIS A 65 3.87 -3.41 -3.94
N LEU A 66 3.89 -4.08 -5.09
CA LEU A 66 2.70 -4.52 -5.79
C LEU A 66 2.26 -5.93 -5.40
N ALA A 67 3.12 -6.68 -4.72
CA ALA A 67 2.77 -7.95 -4.10
C ALA A 67 1.57 -7.78 -3.16
N ALA A 68 0.48 -8.51 -3.42
CA ALA A 68 -0.78 -8.43 -2.70
C ALA A 68 -1.42 -7.01 -2.69
N ALA A 69 -1.01 -6.10 -3.57
CA ALA A 69 -1.62 -4.80 -3.70
C ALA A 69 -3.00 -4.88 -4.36
N VAL A 70 -3.89 -3.95 -4.03
CA VAL A 70 -5.25 -3.85 -4.60
C VAL A 70 -5.36 -2.59 -5.46
N ILE A 71 -5.71 -2.79 -6.73
CA ILE A 71 -5.86 -1.72 -7.72
C ILE A 71 -7.34 -1.50 -8.03
N SER A 72 -7.86 -0.34 -7.61
CA SER A 72 -9.26 0.03 -7.72
C SER A 72 -9.44 1.23 -8.65
N PRO A 73 -9.92 1.03 -9.89
CA PRO A 73 -10.42 2.11 -10.75
C PRO A 73 -11.59 2.83 -10.07
N SER A 74 -11.71 4.15 -10.27
CA SER A 74 -12.88 4.89 -9.81
C SER A 74 -14.07 4.72 -10.76
N ASP A 75 -15.27 4.61 -10.19
CA ASP A 75 -16.53 4.61 -10.92
C ASP A 75 -17.01 6.03 -11.27
N GLU A 76 -16.65 7.03 -10.45
CA GLU A 76 -17.06 8.43 -10.63
C GLU A 76 -16.21 9.15 -11.68
N ASP A 77 -14.91 8.83 -11.74
CA ASP A 77 -13.94 9.47 -12.63
C ASP A 77 -13.28 8.46 -13.57
N SER A 78 -13.53 8.59 -14.88
CA SER A 78 -13.00 7.69 -15.91
C SER A 78 -11.46 7.70 -16.04
N ASN A 79 -10.78 8.61 -15.36
CA ASN A 79 -9.34 8.79 -15.47
C ASN A 79 -8.60 8.52 -14.13
N THR A 80 -9.33 8.25 -13.04
CA THR A 80 -8.71 8.05 -11.72
C THR A 80 -8.73 6.59 -11.29
N PHE A 81 -7.76 6.22 -10.47
CA PHE A 81 -7.63 4.90 -9.86
C PHE A 81 -6.77 4.99 -8.59
N THR A 82 -6.87 3.98 -7.72
CA THR A 82 -6.07 3.88 -6.51
C THR A 82 -5.27 2.59 -6.49
N VAL A 83 -4.05 2.67 -5.99
CA VAL A 83 -3.17 1.52 -5.71
C VAL A 83 -2.98 1.45 -4.20
N ASN A 84 -3.44 0.36 -3.60
CA ASN A 84 -3.35 0.12 -2.16
C ASN A 84 -2.36 -1.02 -1.93
N SER A 85 -1.20 -0.72 -1.36
CA SER A 85 -0.19 -1.70 -1.00
C SER A 85 -0.64 -2.54 0.19
N ALA A 86 -0.20 -3.80 0.26
CA ALA A 86 -0.38 -4.64 1.44
C ALA A 86 0.35 -4.07 2.69
N THR A 87 1.32 -3.16 2.49
CA THR A 87 2.02 -2.44 3.56
C THR A 87 1.22 -1.27 4.16
N GLY A 88 0.03 -0.96 3.62
CA GLY A 88 -0.82 0.15 4.06
C GLY A 88 -0.57 1.47 3.32
N GLU A 89 0.42 1.53 2.44
CA GLU A 89 0.65 2.69 1.57
C GLU A 89 -0.40 2.79 0.46
N MET A 90 -0.96 3.97 0.24
CA MET A 90 -1.98 4.21 -0.77
C MET A 90 -1.59 5.34 -1.72
N PHE A 91 -1.65 5.06 -3.03
CA PHE A 91 -1.53 6.07 -4.08
C PHE A 91 -2.86 6.28 -4.78
N LYS A 92 -3.37 7.51 -4.71
CA LYS A 92 -4.49 7.97 -5.54
C LYS A 92 -3.93 8.68 -6.78
N LEU A 93 -4.22 8.09 -7.95
CA LEU A 93 -3.60 8.43 -9.23
C LEU A 93 -4.66 8.83 -10.26
N ARG A 94 -4.27 9.70 -11.18
CA ARG A 94 -5.08 10.11 -12.33
C ARG A 94 -4.23 10.12 -13.60
N ALA A 95 -4.73 9.46 -14.63
CA ALA A 95 -4.13 9.44 -15.96
C ALA A 95 -4.64 10.60 -16.84
N SER A 96 -4.00 10.81 -17.99
CA SER A 96 -4.43 11.78 -18.99
C SER A 96 -5.85 11.53 -19.49
N ASP A 97 -6.17 10.25 -19.73
CA ASP A 97 -7.42 9.80 -20.33
C ASP A 97 -7.77 8.37 -19.87
N ALA A 98 -8.97 7.91 -20.25
CA ALA A 98 -9.49 6.60 -19.85
C ALA A 98 -8.69 5.42 -20.42
N ARG A 99 -8.07 5.59 -21.60
CA ARG A 99 -7.25 4.55 -22.24
C ARG A 99 -5.91 4.41 -21.51
N ALA A 100 -5.25 5.52 -21.23
CA ALA A 100 -4.02 5.57 -20.43
C ALA A 100 -4.28 4.99 -19.03
N ARG A 101 -5.40 5.34 -18.39
CA ARG A 101 -5.81 4.72 -17.12
C ARG A 101 -5.91 3.19 -17.25
N HIS A 102 -6.61 2.71 -18.27
CA HIS A 102 -6.79 1.27 -18.47
C HIS A 102 -5.46 0.56 -18.66
N GLU A 103 -4.55 1.15 -19.44
CA GLU A 103 -3.20 0.61 -19.65
C GLU A 103 -2.43 0.53 -18.33
N TRP A 104 -2.35 1.63 -17.56
CA TRP A 104 -1.71 1.63 -16.24
C TRP A 104 -2.29 0.58 -15.31
N VAL A 105 -3.62 0.52 -15.17
CA VAL A 105 -4.30 -0.45 -14.31
C VAL A 105 -4.00 -1.88 -14.75
N SER A 106 -4.07 -2.16 -16.06
CA SER A 106 -3.83 -3.49 -16.60
C SER A 106 -2.41 -3.97 -16.33
N ARG A 107 -1.41 -3.12 -16.54
CA ARG A 107 0.00 -3.49 -16.30
C ARG A 107 0.30 -3.68 -14.82
N ILE A 108 -0.17 -2.76 -13.97
CA ILE A 108 0.05 -2.86 -12.52
C ILE A 108 -0.61 -4.14 -11.99
N ARG A 109 -1.84 -4.47 -12.41
CA ARG A 109 -2.52 -5.71 -12.01
C ARG A 109 -1.76 -6.96 -12.45
N ALA A 110 -1.30 -7.02 -13.70
CA ALA A 110 -0.53 -8.16 -14.19
C ALA A 110 0.73 -8.41 -13.34
N ILE A 111 1.47 -7.34 -13.00
CA ILE A 111 2.66 -7.44 -12.16
C ILE A 111 2.30 -7.81 -10.71
N THR A 112 1.25 -7.21 -10.16
CA THR A 112 0.71 -7.58 -8.83
C THR A 112 0.39 -9.07 -8.76
N GLU A 113 -0.32 -9.61 -9.74
CA GLU A 113 -0.70 -11.03 -9.79
C GLU A 113 0.54 -11.91 -9.89
N MET A 114 1.45 -11.61 -10.82
CA MET A 114 2.72 -12.32 -10.99
C MET A 114 3.52 -12.41 -9.69
N HIS A 115 3.71 -11.28 -9.01
CA HIS A 115 4.47 -11.22 -7.75
C HIS A 115 3.74 -11.89 -6.59
N THR A 116 2.43 -11.72 -6.47
CA THR A 116 1.61 -12.40 -5.46
C THR A 116 1.75 -13.92 -5.58
N MET A 117 1.67 -14.45 -6.81
CA MET A 117 1.79 -15.89 -7.05
C MET A 117 3.21 -16.39 -6.76
N ALA A 118 4.25 -15.65 -7.17
CA ALA A 118 5.64 -16.02 -6.89
C ALA A 118 5.94 -16.10 -5.37
N ILE A 119 5.36 -15.19 -4.59
CA ILE A 119 5.49 -15.20 -3.13
C ILE A 119 4.72 -16.37 -2.52
N ALA A 120 3.52 -16.67 -3.00
CA ALA A 120 2.72 -17.81 -2.54
C ALA A 120 3.38 -19.17 -2.83
N HIS A 121 4.12 -19.28 -3.95
CA HIS A 121 4.92 -20.47 -4.25
C HIS A 121 6.14 -20.62 -3.33
N SER A 122 6.77 -19.49 -2.97
CA SER A 122 7.96 -19.50 -2.11
C SER A 122 7.62 -19.68 -0.62
N ASN A 123 6.43 -19.21 -0.21
CA ASN A 123 5.88 -19.37 1.13
C ASN A 123 4.52 -20.08 1.02
N PRO A 124 4.49 -21.42 0.96
CA PRO A 124 3.23 -22.13 0.88
C PRO A 124 2.35 -21.75 2.08
N PRO A 125 1.03 -21.53 1.86
CA PRO A 125 0.12 -21.28 2.97
C PRO A 125 0.28 -22.40 3.99
N LEU A 126 0.49 -22.01 5.24
CA LEU A 126 0.60 -22.97 6.34
C LEU A 126 -0.60 -23.92 6.24
N SER A 127 -0.32 -25.22 6.22
CA SER A 127 -1.36 -26.24 6.21
C SER A 127 -2.41 -25.87 7.27
N PRO A 128 -3.71 -25.88 6.96
CA PRO A 128 -4.74 -25.61 7.93
C PRO A 128 -4.42 -26.44 9.18
N ARG A 129 -4.19 -25.78 10.32
CA ARG A 129 -3.99 -26.48 11.59
C ARG A 129 -5.17 -27.43 11.71
N LYS A 130 -4.93 -28.74 11.62
CA LYS A 130 -5.92 -29.73 11.98
C LYS A 130 -6.24 -29.45 13.44
N HIS A 131 -7.33 -28.73 13.70
CA HIS A 131 -7.91 -28.69 15.02
C HIS A 131 -8.24 -30.15 15.32
N HIS A 132 -7.43 -30.77 16.17
CA HIS A 132 -7.73 -32.09 16.70
C HIS A 132 -9.07 -31.91 17.40
N SER A 133 -10.14 -32.37 16.76
CA SER A 133 -11.45 -32.44 17.37
C SER A 133 -11.31 -33.39 18.55
N ILE A 134 -11.10 -32.84 19.73
CA ILE A 134 -11.23 -33.57 20.98
C ILE A 134 -12.70 -34.05 20.98
N SER A 135 -12.89 -35.33 20.71
CA SER A 135 -14.14 -36.03 20.97
C SER A 135 -14.36 -36.02 22.48
N VAL A 136 -15.13 -35.04 22.97
CA VAL A 136 -15.49 -34.94 24.39
C VAL A 136 -16.67 -35.88 24.63
N SER A 137 -16.36 -37.04 25.21
CA SER A 137 -17.34 -37.89 25.89
C SER A 137 -17.91 -37.13 27.10
N PRO A 138 -19.22 -37.21 27.40
CA PRO A 138 -19.82 -36.39 28.44
C PRO A 138 -19.58 -37.03 29.83
N ALA A 139 -18.54 -36.57 30.53
CA ALA A 139 -18.39 -36.84 31.96
C ALA A 139 -17.61 -35.71 32.67
N ALA A 140 -18.35 -34.96 33.48
CA ALA A 140 -17.92 -34.06 34.57
C ALA A 140 -17.13 -32.77 34.22
N PRO A 141 -17.31 -31.67 34.99
CA PRO A 141 -16.73 -30.38 34.68
C PRO A 141 -15.34 -30.24 35.32
N SER A 142 -14.31 -30.08 34.51
CA SER A 142 -13.05 -29.48 34.95
C SER A 142 -12.58 -28.47 33.89
N VAL A 143 -12.62 -27.20 34.29
CA VAL A 143 -12.21 -26.05 33.49
C VAL A 143 -10.69 -26.11 33.33
N SER A 144 -10.22 -26.27 32.09
CA SER A 144 -8.80 -26.07 31.74
C SER A 144 -8.69 -25.41 30.38
N SER A 145 -8.89 -24.09 30.39
CA SER A 145 -8.66 -23.19 29.26
C SER A 145 -7.24 -22.64 29.36
N TYR A 146 -6.24 -23.40 28.90
CA TYR A 146 -4.85 -22.95 28.82
C TYR A 146 -4.58 -22.08 27.58
N CYS A 147 -5.50 -21.17 27.26
CA CYS A 147 -5.29 -20.17 26.21
C CYS A 147 -5.39 -18.73 26.73
N SER A 148 -5.22 -18.49 28.04
CA SER A 148 -5.69 -17.23 28.64
C SER A 148 -4.65 -16.34 29.32
N LEU A 149 -3.37 -16.70 29.41
CA LEU A 149 -2.35 -15.80 29.99
C LEU A 149 -1.56 -15.03 28.92
N ALA A 150 -0.87 -15.72 28.02
CA ALA A 150 -0.03 -15.07 27.01
C ALA A 150 -0.81 -14.16 26.04
N LEU A 151 -2.07 -14.52 25.74
CA LEU A 151 -2.95 -13.65 24.97
C LEU A 151 -3.35 -12.41 25.76
N LEU A 152 -3.69 -12.57 27.04
CA LEU A 152 -4.05 -11.44 27.90
C LEU A 152 -2.87 -10.49 28.04
N ASP A 153 -1.66 -11.02 28.30
CA ASP A 153 -0.42 -10.25 28.42
C ASP A 153 -0.10 -9.47 27.13
N ALA A 154 -0.33 -10.08 25.97
CA ALA A 154 -0.16 -9.39 24.68
C ALA A 154 -1.16 -8.24 24.51
N PHE A 155 -2.43 -8.43 24.90
CA PHE A 155 -3.43 -7.37 24.87
C PHE A 155 -3.10 -6.22 25.84
N THR A 156 -2.66 -6.52 27.05
CA THR A 156 -2.24 -5.48 28.02
C THR A 156 -1.04 -4.71 27.51
N THR A 157 -0.06 -5.41 26.90
CA THR A 157 1.13 -4.76 26.33
C THR A 157 0.76 -3.79 25.22
N VAL A 158 -0.15 -4.18 24.32
CA VAL A 158 -0.63 -3.28 23.26
C VAL A 158 -1.41 -2.09 23.83
N GLN A 159 -2.26 -2.32 24.83
CA GLN A 159 -2.98 -1.22 25.50
C GLN A 159 -2.04 -0.24 26.20
N ASP A 160 -0.98 -0.72 26.83
CA ASP A 160 0.00 0.12 27.51
C ASP A 160 0.79 0.98 26.51
N HIS A 161 1.24 0.36 25.40
CA HIS A 161 1.90 1.07 24.32
C HIS A 161 1.00 2.15 23.68
N LEU A 162 -0.30 1.88 23.52
CA LEU A 162 -1.25 2.87 22.99
C LEU A 162 -1.43 4.05 23.95
N HIS A 163 -1.61 3.78 25.25
CA HIS A 163 -1.72 4.84 26.25
C HIS A 163 -0.44 5.68 26.33
N GLN A 164 0.73 5.05 26.22
CA GLN A 164 2.00 5.77 26.25
C GLN A 164 2.21 6.62 25.00
N ALA A 165 1.80 6.13 23.82
CA ALA A 165 1.80 6.91 22.59
C ALA A 165 0.84 8.11 22.68
N GLU A 166 -0.35 7.92 23.25
CA GLU A 166 -1.32 8.98 23.47
C GLU A 166 -0.79 10.04 24.47
N ALA A 167 -0.21 9.62 25.59
CA ALA A 167 0.41 10.53 26.55
C ALA A 167 1.59 11.32 25.95
N SER A 168 2.41 10.67 25.11
CA SER A 168 3.50 11.33 24.38
C SER A 168 2.96 12.36 23.39
N TYR A 169 1.89 12.03 22.66
CA TYR A 169 1.21 12.96 21.75
C TYR A 169 0.68 14.20 22.49
N PHE A 170 0.02 14.01 23.64
CA PHE A 170 -0.45 15.13 24.46
C PHE A 170 0.68 16.02 24.99
N GLN A 171 1.85 15.44 25.33
CA GLN A 171 3.01 16.25 25.68
C GLN A 171 3.57 17.04 24.51
N VAL A 172 3.64 16.44 23.31
CA VAL A 172 4.09 17.14 22.10
C VAL A 172 3.13 18.28 21.74
N CYS A 173 1.81 18.07 21.83
CA CYS A 173 0.82 19.13 21.63
C CYS A 173 0.97 20.27 22.64
N ARG A 174 1.14 19.95 23.93
CA ARG A 174 1.38 20.95 24.97
C ARG A 174 2.65 21.77 24.71
N ILE A 175 3.73 21.11 24.28
CA ILE A 175 4.99 21.78 23.94
C ILE A 175 4.80 22.71 22.73
N ALA A 176 4.09 22.24 21.69
CA ALA A 176 3.79 23.04 20.50
C ALA A 176 2.97 24.30 20.82
N GLU A 177 2.07 24.23 21.80
CA GLU A 177 1.27 25.37 22.27
C GLU A 177 2.06 26.34 23.17
N THR A 178 3.15 25.89 23.80
CA THR A 178 4.02 26.71 24.66
C THR A 178 5.18 27.39 23.93
N LEU A 179 5.26 27.29 22.60
CA LEU A 179 6.25 28.06 21.84
C LEU A 179 5.94 29.56 21.95
N PRO A 180 6.88 30.40 22.44
CA PRO A 180 6.66 31.83 22.47
C PRO A 180 6.50 32.34 21.04
N SER A 181 5.36 32.98 20.77
CA SER A 181 5.14 33.80 19.58
C SER A 181 6.13 34.97 19.58
N PHE A 182 7.36 34.73 19.15
CA PHE A 182 8.25 35.80 18.74
C PHE A 182 7.81 36.27 17.36
N GLY A 183 7.02 37.34 17.36
CA GLY A 183 6.62 38.04 16.16
C GLY A 183 7.82 38.62 15.43
N ILE A 184 7.74 38.65 14.11
CA ILE A 184 8.41 39.66 13.29
C ILE A 184 7.34 40.23 12.35
N TYR A 185 6.61 41.22 12.87
CA TYR A 185 6.07 42.29 12.05
C TYR A 185 7.21 43.29 11.84
N THR A 186 7.73 43.39 10.62
CA THR A 186 8.12 44.69 10.07
C THR A 186 7.75 44.71 8.59
N SER A 187 6.64 45.38 8.32
CA SER A 187 6.31 45.91 7.00
C SER A 187 7.01 47.25 6.87
N GLN A 188 7.77 47.47 5.80
CA GLN A 188 7.87 48.82 5.21
C GLN A 188 8.09 48.68 3.71
N LYS A 189 7.01 48.92 2.97
CA LYS A 189 6.99 49.30 1.55
C LYS A 189 7.36 50.80 1.44
N PHE A 190 8.00 51.15 0.33
CA PHE A 190 7.88 52.48 -0.28
C PHE A 190 6.50 52.64 -0.92
#